data_AF-A0A0Q4QP20-F1
#
_entry.id   AF-A0A0Q4QP20-F1
#
_cell.length_a   1.000
_cell.length_b   1.000
_cell.length_c   1.000
_cell.angle_alpha   90.00
_cell.angle_beta   90.00
_cell.angle_gamma   90.00
#
_symmetry.space_group_name_H-M   'P 1'
#
loop_
_entity.id
_entity.type
_entity.pdbx_description
1 polymer ?
#
loop_
_entity_poly.entity_id
_entity_poly.type
_entity_poly.pdbx_seq_one_letter_code
_entity_poly.pdbx_strand_id
1 'polypeptide(L)'
;MDYKLLRENMFYLINIVALGQKYNWNDEKLKGQLKEAFERFMNGFDLNMDFSSFSKDELERLGFSAYKINSSQTIMLIPVYMIPFLPNDTEVISIFGDKRILDNVDFDDRGGHLAYGISVI
;
A
#
# COMPACT_ATOMS: atom_id res chain seq x y z
N MET A 1 -6.05 -14.68 -2.52
CA MET A 1 -6.20 -13.39 -3.22
C MET A 1 -6.30 -13.65 -4.71
N ASP A 2 -7.35 -13.14 -5.37
CA ASP A 2 -7.46 -13.20 -6.83
C ASP A 2 -6.71 -12.01 -7.46
N TYR A 3 -5.47 -12.26 -7.90
CA TYR A 3 -4.61 -11.25 -8.53
C TYR A 3 -5.24 -10.61 -9.78
N LYS A 4 -6.15 -11.32 -10.47
CA LYS A 4 -6.82 -10.79 -11.66
C LYS A 4 -7.84 -9.72 -11.26
N LEU A 5 -8.70 -10.03 -10.28
CA LEU A 5 -9.67 -9.08 -9.75
C LEU A 5 -9.00 -7.85 -9.16
N LEU A 6 -7.90 -8.06 -8.42
CA LEU A 6 -7.10 -6.98 -7.86
C LEU A 6 -6.59 -6.02 -8.95
N ARG A 7 -6.01 -6.58 -10.02
CA ARG A 7 -5.50 -5.81 -11.16
C ARG A 7 -6.62 -5.04 -11.87
N GLU A 8 -7.77 -5.67 -12.08
CA GLU A 8 -8.94 -5.04 -12.70
C GLU A 8 -9.43 -3.84 -11.88
N ASN A 9 -9.53 -3.98 -10.56
CA ASN A 9 -9.92 -2.87 -9.68
C ASN A 9 -8.85 -1.77 -9.61
N MET A 10 -7.57 -2.12 -9.65
CA MET A 10 -6.47 -1.14 -9.73
C MET A 10 -6.56 -0.32 -11.01
N PHE A 11 -6.80 -0.96 -12.16
CA PHE A 11 -6.99 -0.25 -13.42
C PHE A 11 -8.24 0.62 -13.43
N TYR A 12 -9.31 0.18 -12.77
CA TYR A 12 -10.50 1.03 -12.60
C TYR A 12 -10.16 2.31 -11.82
N LEU A 13 -9.44 2.21 -10.71
CA LEU A 13 -8.98 3.37 -9.93
C LEU A 13 -8.12 4.33 -10.75
N ILE A 14 -7.12 3.81 -11.47
CA ILE A 14 -6.23 4.62 -12.33
C ILE A 14 -7.02 5.32 -13.45
N ASN A 15 -8.00 4.63 -14.05
CA ASN A 15 -8.83 5.21 -15.10
C ASN A 15 -9.71 6.35 -14.58
N ILE A 16 -10.24 6.27 -13.35
CA ILE A 16 -11.00 7.38 -12.76
C ILE A 16 -10.13 8.63 -12.60
N VAL A 17 -8.87 8.48 -12.17
CA VAL A 17 -7.92 9.60 -12.08
C VAL A 17 -7.71 10.25 -13.46
N ALA A 18 -7.47 9.42 -14.49
CA ALA A 18 -7.25 9.91 -15.85
C ALA A 18 -8.49 10.61 -16.45
N LEU A 19 -9.69 10.05 -16.22
CA LEU A 19 -10.96 10.65 -16.65
C LEU A 19 -11.21 11.98 -15.93
N GLY A 20 -10.97 12.04 -14.62
CA GLY A 20 -11.09 13.25 -13.82
C GLY A 20 -10.27 14.40 -14.39
N GLN A 21 -9.00 14.13 -14.72
CA GLN A 21 -8.11 15.10 -15.38
C GLN A 21 -8.59 15.46 -16.80
N LYS A 22 -9.00 14.47 -17.61
CA LYS A 22 -9.40 14.70 -19.01
C LYS A 22 -10.67 15.55 -19.11
N TYR A 23 -11.63 15.34 -18.22
CA TYR A 23 -12.95 15.97 -18.24
C TYR A 23 -13.08 17.17 -17.30
N ASN A 24 -12.00 17.60 -16.63
CA ASN A 24 -11.99 18.69 -15.66
C ASN A 24 -13.15 18.58 -14.66
N TRP A 25 -13.34 17.39 -14.08
CA TRP A 25 -14.37 17.21 -13.07
C TRP A 25 -14.10 18.13 -11.89
N ASN A 26 -15.18 18.68 -11.30
CA ASN A 26 -15.06 19.41 -10.06
C ASN A 26 -14.62 18.48 -8.91
N ASP A 27 -14.13 19.08 -7.84
CA ASP A 27 -13.57 18.34 -6.71
C ASP A 27 -14.56 17.36 -6.08
N GLU A 28 -15.84 17.72 -5.99
CA GLU A 28 -16.88 16.86 -5.39
C GLU A 28 -17.13 15.60 -6.22
N LYS A 29 -17.32 15.75 -7.53
CA LYS A 29 -17.53 14.61 -8.44
C LYS A 29 -16.30 13.72 -8.49
N LEU A 30 -15.11 14.30 -8.57
CA LEU A 30 -13.86 13.55 -8.56
C LEU A 30 -13.69 12.78 -7.25
N LYS A 31 -13.91 13.42 -6.09
CA LYS A 31 -13.84 12.76 -4.78
C LYS A 31 -14.83 11.60 -4.68
N GLY A 32 -16.07 11.77 -5.14
CA GLY A 32 -17.08 10.71 -5.12
C GLY A 32 -16.66 9.48 -5.95
N GLN A 33 -16.18 9.71 -7.17
CA GLN A 33 -15.73 8.64 -8.07
C GLN A 33 -14.44 7.96 -7.58
N LEU A 34 -13.49 8.73 -7.02
CA LEU A 34 -12.29 8.16 -6.41
C LEU A 34 -12.61 7.31 -5.20
N LYS A 35 -13.54 7.76 -4.35
CA LYS A 35 -13.99 6.98 -3.19
C LYS A 35 -14.59 5.65 -3.63
N GLU A 36 -15.53 5.66 -4.58
CA GLU A 36 -16.14 4.44 -5.11
C GLU A 36 -15.08 3.49 -5.72
N ALA A 37 -14.17 4.02 -6.53
CA ALA A 37 -13.12 3.22 -7.15
C ALA A 37 -12.15 2.64 -6.13
N PHE A 38 -11.82 3.40 -5.09
CA PHE A 38 -10.99 2.93 -4.00
C PHE A 38 -11.71 1.85 -3.20
N GLU A 39 -12.98 2.02 -2.84
CA GLU A 39 -13.79 0.99 -2.16
C GLU A 39 -13.88 -0.31 -2.98
N ARG A 40 -14.02 -0.23 -4.30
CA ARG A 40 -13.97 -1.41 -5.19
C ARG A 40 -12.61 -2.10 -5.15
N PHE A 41 -11.52 -1.32 -5.16
CA PHE A 41 -10.17 -1.85 -4.98
C PHE A 41 -10.00 -2.51 -3.61
N MET A 42 -10.51 -1.86 -2.55
CA MET A 42 -10.46 -2.38 -1.18
C MET A 42 -11.17 -3.75 -1.06
N ASN A 43 -12.35 -3.90 -1.66
CA ASN A 43 -13.13 -5.15 -1.64
C ASN A 43 -12.41 -6.34 -2.31
N GLY A 44 -11.35 -6.09 -3.10
CA GLY A 44 -10.52 -7.14 -3.68
C GLY A 44 -9.53 -7.77 -2.69
N PHE A 45 -9.34 -7.17 -1.51
CA PHE A 45 -8.44 -7.65 -0.47
C PHE A 45 -9.20 -8.21 0.73
N ASP A 46 -8.59 -9.20 1.37
CA ASP A 46 -8.97 -9.61 2.71
C ASP A 46 -8.27 -8.67 3.71
N LEU A 47 -9.05 -7.90 4.48
CA LEU A 47 -8.55 -6.92 5.46
C LEU A 47 -7.82 -7.57 6.65
N ASN A 48 -7.81 -8.91 6.75
CA ASN A 48 -7.10 -9.65 7.79
C ASN A 48 -5.85 -10.37 7.26
N MET A 49 -5.31 -9.93 6.13
CA MET A 49 -4.13 -10.55 5.53
C MET A 49 -2.89 -10.24 6.36
N ASP A 50 -2.26 -11.28 6.91
CA ASP A 50 -0.97 -11.16 7.58
C ASP A 50 0.16 -11.08 6.54
N PHE A 51 0.56 -9.87 6.19
CA PHE A 51 1.65 -9.64 5.23
C PHE A 51 3.01 -10.11 5.75
N SER A 52 3.17 -10.36 7.05
CA SER A 52 4.43 -10.88 7.60
C SER A 52 4.69 -12.33 7.16
N SER A 53 3.65 -13.06 6.73
CA SER A 53 3.78 -14.43 6.22
C SER A 53 4.11 -14.49 4.73
N PHE A 54 4.19 -13.35 4.03
CA PHE A 54 4.39 -13.30 2.58
C PHE A 54 5.87 -13.45 2.26
N SER A 55 6.18 -14.18 1.19
CA SER A 55 7.53 -14.18 0.64
C SER A 55 7.87 -12.81 0.05
N LYS A 56 9.17 -12.52 -0.07
CA LYS A 56 9.67 -11.31 -0.71
C LYS A 56 9.06 -11.10 -2.10
N ASP A 57 9.02 -12.14 -2.93
CA ASP A 57 8.49 -12.07 -4.29
C ASP A 57 6.98 -11.73 -4.32
N GLU A 58 6.21 -12.21 -3.36
CA GLU A 58 4.77 -11.88 -3.23
C GLU A 58 4.58 -10.43 -2.80
N LEU A 59 5.41 -9.93 -1.88
CA LEU A 59 5.41 -8.53 -1.47
C LEU A 59 5.82 -7.61 -2.63
N GLU A 60 6.84 -7.97 -3.42
CA GLU A 60 7.22 -7.21 -4.62
C GLU A 60 6.09 -7.16 -5.66
N ARG A 61 5.33 -8.25 -5.84
CA ARG A 61 4.14 -8.25 -6.72
C ARG A 61 3.02 -7.34 -6.22
N LEU A 62 2.96 -7.09 -4.91
CA LEU A 62 2.05 -6.14 -4.29
C LEU A 62 2.60 -4.71 -4.27
N GLY A 63 3.81 -4.49 -4.82
CA GLY A 63 4.46 -3.20 -4.95
C GLY A 63 5.27 -2.76 -3.73
N PHE A 64 5.53 -3.67 -2.79
CA PHE A 64 6.52 -3.40 -1.74
C PHE A 64 7.92 -3.39 -2.34
N SER A 65 8.80 -2.56 -1.76
CA SER A 65 10.17 -2.40 -2.24
C SER A 65 11.18 -2.79 -1.17
N ALA A 66 12.15 -3.63 -1.53
CA ALA A 66 13.22 -3.99 -0.62
C ALA A 66 14.10 -2.77 -0.28
N TYR A 67 14.34 -2.55 1.00
CA TYR A 67 15.22 -1.51 1.51
C TYR A 67 16.21 -2.09 2.52
N LYS A 68 17.49 -1.87 2.26
CA LYS A 68 18.58 -2.34 3.10
C LYS A 68 18.92 -1.27 4.13
N ILE A 69 18.56 -1.51 5.40
CA ILE A 69 18.88 -0.62 6.52
C ILE A 69 20.39 -0.68 6.80
N ASN A 70 20.95 -1.89 6.83
CA ASN A 70 22.37 -2.14 7.07
C ASN A 70 22.80 -3.47 6.41
N SER A 71 24.05 -3.89 6.61
CA SER A 71 24.60 -5.13 6.01
C SER A 71 23.80 -6.39 6.33
N SER A 72 23.10 -6.42 7.46
CA SER A 72 22.40 -7.59 8.01
C SER A 72 20.87 -7.49 8.01
N GLN A 73 20.28 -6.33 7.67
CA GLN A 73 18.84 -6.11 7.79
C GLN A 73 18.26 -5.50 6.53
N THR A 74 17.27 -6.20 5.96
CA THR A 74 16.46 -5.73 4.83
C THR A 74 15.00 -5.76 5.25
N ILE A 75 14.27 -4.70 4.91
CA ILE A 75 12.83 -4.58 5.12
C ILE A 75 12.14 -4.39 3.77
N MET A 76 10.84 -4.62 3.73
CA MET A 76 9.99 -4.35 2.57
C MET A 76 9.17 -3.11 2.86
N LEU A 77 9.52 -1.99 2.23
CA LEU A 77 8.82 -0.72 2.39
C LEU A 77 7.38 -0.85 1.93
N ILE A 78 6.47 -0.31 2.74
CA ILE A 78 5.03 -0.39 2.51
C ILE A 78 4.66 0.68 1.48
N PRO A 79 4.09 0.32 0.31
CA PRO A 79 3.58 1.32 -0.62
C PRO A 79 2.35 1.99 -0.01
N VAL A 80 2.19 3.31 -0.21
CA VAL A 80 1.18 4.12 0.50
C VAL A 80 -0.25 3.60 0.30
N TYR A 81 -0.55 3.07 -0.89
CA TYR A 81 -1.87 2.49 -1.17
C TYR A 81 -2.15 1.19 -0.41
N MET A 82 -1.13 0.52 0.14
CA MET A 82 -1.30 -0.71 0.94
C MET A 82 -1.57 -0.43 2.43
N ILE A 83 -1.39 0.80 2.90
CA ILE A 83 -1.53 1.14 4.33
C ILE A 83 -2.90 0.76 4.91
N PRO A 84 -4.04 1.05 4.24
CA PRO A 84 -5.36 0.71 4.77
C PRO A 84 -5.66 -0.79 4.87
N PHE A 85 -4.78 -1.66 4.35
CA PHE A 85 -4.93 -3.11 4.38
C PHE A 85 -4.12 -3.78 5.48
N LEU A 86 -3.16 -3.06 6.07
CA LEU A 86 -2.35 -3.57 7.16
C LEU A 86 -3.11 -3.40 8.47
N PRO A 87 -3.16 -4.42 9.34
CA PRO A 87 -3.67 -4.28 10.70
C PRO A 87 -2.99 -3.11 11.42
N ASN A 88 -3.75 -2.30 12.17
CA ASN A 88 -3.19 -1.14 12.87
C ASN A 88 -2.10 -1.51 13.89
N ASP A 89 -2.13 -2.74 14.40
CA ASP A 89 -1.15 -3.33 15.32
C ASP A 89 0.05 -3.98 14.63
N THR A 90 0.19 -3.84 13.30
CA THR A 90 1.33 -4.37 12.54
C THR A 90 2.65 -3.77 13.06
N GLU A 91 3.61 -4.64 13.43
CA GLU A 91 4.98 -4.21 13.72
C GLU A 91 5.68 -3.79 12.43
N VAL A 92 6.16 -2.55 12.40
CA VAL A 92 6.91 -1.98 11.28
C VAL A 92 8.26 -1.48 11.75
N ILE A 93 9.22 -1.48 10.83
CA ILE A 93 10.60 -1.06 11.08
C ILE A 93 10.88 0.13 10.18
N SER A 94 11.33 1.24 10.78
CA SER A 94 11.73 2.41 10.02
C SER A 94 12.96 2.12 9.16
N ILE A 95 13.20 2.97 8.16
CA ILE A 95 14.45 2.95 7.38
C ILE A 95 15.72 3.17 8.23
N PHE A 96 15.58 3.61 9.49
CA PHE A 96 16.67 3.78 10.44
C PHE A 96 16.83 2.59 11.41
N GLY A 97 15.94 1.59 11.35
CA GLY A 97 16.00 0.37 12.18
C GLY A 97 15.09 0.38 13.41
N ASP A 98 14.44 1.51 13.73
CA ASP A 98 13.53 1.59 14.87
C ASP A 98 12.23 0.84 14.63
N LYS A 99 11.83 0.00 15.59
CA LYS A 99 10.55 -0.73 15.59
C LYS A 99 9.42 0.14 16.12
N ARG A 100 8.26 0.08 15.47
CA ARG A 100 7.02 0.79 15.85
C ARG A 100 5.79 -0.07 15.53
N ILE A 101 4.65 0.36 16.06
CA ILE A 101 3.34 -0.12 15.64
C ILE A 101 2.80 0.85 14.59
N LEU A 102 2.22 0.34 13.50
CA LEU A 102 1.78 1.13 12.35
C LEU A 102 0.87 2.31 12.74
N ASP A 103 -0.07 2.13 13.67
CA ASP A 103 -0.96 3.22 14.15
C ASP A 103 -0.22 4.42 14.78
N ASN A 104 1.05 4.22 15.18
CA ASN A 104 1.88 5.21 15.87
C ASN A 104 3.03 5.75 14.99
N VAL A 105 2.94 5.64 13.65
CA VAL A 105 3.97 6.16 12.74
C VAL A 105 3.54 7.43 12.04
N ASP A 106 4.50 8.31 11.78
CA ASP A 106 4.32 9.42 10.85
C ASP A 106 4.27 8.90 9.41
N PHE A 107 3.38 9.47 8.60
CA PHE A 107 3.21 9.15 7.17
C PHE A 107 4.26 9.89 6.32
N ASP A 108 5.55 9.77 6.68
CA ASP A 108 6.66 10.23 5.82
C ASP A 108 6.73 9.30 4.60
N ASP A 109 6.24 9.79 3.45
CA ASP A 109 6.32 9.07 2.19
C ASP A 109 7.57 9.46 1.38
N ARG A 110 8.25 8.45 0.85
CA ARG A 110 9.45 8.59 0.03
C ARG A 110 9.25 7.81 -1.26
N GLY A 111 8.83 8.51 -2.30
CA GLY A 111 8.60 7.89 -3.62
C GLY A 111 7.45 6.89 -3.61
N GLY A 112 6.32 7.26 -2.96
CA GLY A 112 5.11 6.43 -2.92
C GLY A 112 5.16 5.26 -1.93
N HIS A 113 6.19 5.20 -1.08
CA HIS A 113 6.32 4.24 0.01
C HIS A 113 6.46 4.95 1.35
N LEU A 114 5.92 4.37 2.41
CA LEU A 114 6.15 4.82 3.76
C LEU A 114 7.63 4.62 4.13
N ALA A 115 8.21 5.51 4.94
CA ALA A 115 9.56 5.35 5.51
C ALA A 115 9.66 4.23 6.57
N TYR A 116 8.72 3.29 6.54
CA TYR A 116 8.74 2.04 7.31
C TYR A 116 8.37 0.86 6.40
N GLY A 117 8.82 -0.31 6.81
CA GLY A 117 8.55 -1.56 6.13
C GLY A 117 8.36 -2.71 7.11
N ILE A 118 7.98 -3.85 6.58
CA ILE A 118 7.88 -5.11 7.32
C ILE A 118 9.17 -5.92 7.12
N SER A 119 9.56 -6.68 8.15
CA SER A 119 10.65 -7.64 8.02
C SER A 119 10.17 -8.85 7.22
N VAL A 120 11.03 -9.39 6.35
CA VAL A 120 10.82 -10.70 5.72
C VAL A 120 11.77 -11.68 6.41
N ILE A 121 11.29 -12.89 6.69
CA ILE A 121 12.11 -14.01 7.21
C ILE A 121 12.93 -14.61 6.08
#